data_AF-A0A7V6YFN8-F1
#
_entry.id   AF-A0A7V6YFN8-F1
#
_cell.length_a   1.000
_cell.length_b   1.000
_cell.length_c   1.000
_cell.angle_alpha   90.00
_cell.angle_beta   90.00
_cell.angle_gamma   90.00
#
_symmetry.space_group_name_H-M   'P 1'
#
loop_
_entity.id
_entity.type
_entity.pdbx_description
1 polymer ?
#
loop_
_entity_poly.entity_id
_entity_poly.type
_entity_poly.pdbx_seq_one_letter_code
_entity_poly.pdbx_strand_id
1 'polypeptide(L)'
;MNQVRGTLPKKPAHRIRELQSWLQELGYEISEGIAEISFSRPGRLESVLAEVTPLVEKAGWDVSRELYLEETHPDLAGKSVYEGGRVLRLYPTH
;
A
#
# COMPACT_ATOMS: atom_id res chain seq x y z
N MET A 1 13.53 -8.35 -7.76
CA MET A 1 13.33 -7.70 -6.45
C MET A 1 11.84 -7.64 -6.20
N ASN A 2 11.40 -7.89 -4.96
CA ASN A 2 9.98 -7.80 -4.62
C ASN A 2 9.55 -6.33 -4.64
N GLN A 3 8.35 -6.06 -5.15
CA GLN A 3 7.77 -4.73 -5.17
C GLN A 3 6.41 -4.78 -4.50
N VAL A 4 6.17 -3.81 -3.61
CA VAL A 4 4.88 -3.63 -2.96
C VAL A 4 4.18 -2.44 -3.59
N ARG A 5 2.92 -2.62 -3.95
CA ARG A 5 2.03 -1.58 -4.43
C ARG A 5 0.85 -1.46 -3.47
N GLY A 6 0.58 -0.25 -2.99
CA GLY A 6 -0.58 0.08 -2.19
C GLY A 6 -1.58 0.93 -2.93
N THR A 7 -2.86 0.78 -2.60
CA THR A 7 -3.94 1.66 -3.06
C THR A 7 -4.83 2.09 -1.91
N LEU A 8 -5.30 3.34 -1.99
CA LEU A 8 -6.19 3.96 -1.02
C LEU A 8 -7.27 4.78 -1.75
N PRO A 9 -8.50 4.81 -1.23
CA PRO A 9 -9.55 5.65 -1.79
C PRO A 9 -9.19 7.14 -1.63
N LYS A 10 -9.56 7.96 -2.62
CA LYS A 10 -9.29 9.39 -2.60
C LYS A 10 -10.13 10.08 -1.52
N LYS A 11 -9.47 10.81 -0.62
CA LYS A 11 -10.08 11.66 0.42
C LYS A 11 -9.93 13.14 0.07
N PRO A 12 -10.36 14.11 0.92
CA PRO A 12 -10.15 15.52 0.64
C PRO A 12 -8.67 15.86 0.43
N ALA A 13 -8.39 16.79 -0.47
CA ALA A 13 -7.03 17.12 -0.95
C ALA A 13 -6.02 17.44 0.15
N HIS A 14 -6.45 17.99 1.29
CA HIS A 14 -5.54 18.28 2.41
C HIS A 14 -4.92 17.00 3.01
N ARG A 15 -5.73 15.95 3.23
CA ARG A 15 -5.26 14.68 3.79
C ARG A 15 -4.36 13.92 2.82
N ILE A 16 -4.70 14.01 1.54
CA ILE A 16 -3.91 13.39 0.47
C ILE A 16 -2.52 13.99 0.43
N ARG A 17 -2.42 15.33 0.48
CA ARG A 17 -1.13 16.02 0.48
C ARG A 17 -0.27 15.66 1.68
N GLU A 18 -0.85 15.59 2.88
CA GLU A 18 -0.12 15.18 4.08
C GLU A 18 0.43 13.75 3.96
N LEU A 19 -0.43 12.81 3.55
CA LEU A 19 -0.02 11.42 3.32
C LEU A 19 1.05 11.32 2.23
N GLN A 20 0.89 12.07 1.14
CA GLN A 20 1.84 12.12 0.04
C GLN A 20 3.21 12.60 0.52
N SER A 21 3.27 13.68 1.30
CA SER A 21 4.54 14.18 1.85
C SER A 21 5.23 13.12 2.70
N TRP A 22 4.53 12.48 3.64
CA TRP A 22 5.13 11.46 4.51
C TRP A 22 5.63 10.23 3.73
N LEU A 23 4.85 9.76 2.75
CA LEU A 23 5.23 8.63 1.91
C LEU A 23 6.42 8.99 1.00
N GLN A 24 6.45 10.20 0.43
CA GLN A 24 7.59 10.67 -0.38
C GLN A 24 8.87 10.82 0.45
N GLU A 25 8.78 11.30 1.69
CA GLU A 25 9.93 11.37 2.61
C GLU A 25 10.53 9.99 2.91
N LEU A 26 9.70 8.95 2.91
CA LEU A 26 10.13 7.55 3.04
C LEU A 26 10.62 6.93 1.71
N GLY A 27 10.55 7.67 0.60
CA GLY A 27 10.98 7.24 -0.72
C GLY A 27 9.96 6.35 -1.44
N TYR A 28 8.67 6.47 -1.12
CA TYR A 28 7.62 5.83 -1.90
C TYR A 28 7.33 6.63 -3.17
N GLU A 29 7.08 5.92 -4.27
CA GLU A 29 6.54 6.51 -5.49
C GLU A 29 5.03 6.56 -5.39
N ILE A 30 4.44 7.73 -5.65
CA ILE A 30 2.99 7.93 -5.49
C ILE A 30 2.40 8.39 -6.81
N SER A 31 1.26 7.82 -7.17
CA SER A 31 0.46 8.17 -8.33
C SER A 31 -0.96 8.49 -7.89
N GLU A 32 -1.38 9.73 -8.09
CA GLU A 32 -2.74 10.14 -7.80
C GLU A 32 -3.64 9.83 -9.00
N GLY A 33 -4.64 8.97 -8.80
CA GLY A 33 -5.69 8.70 -9.76
C GLY A 33 -6.93 9.59 -9.56
N ILE A 34 -7.94 9.33 -10.39
CA ILE A 34 -9.21 10.08 -10.37
C ILE A 34 -10.01 9.72 -9.10
N ALA A 35 -10.07 8.43 -8.73
CA ALA A 35 -10.87 7.92 -7.61
C ALA A 35 -10.03 7.37 -6.44
N GLU A 36 -8.75 7.09 -6.67
CA GLU A 36 -7.86 6.44 -5.70
C GLU A 36 -6.43 6.98 -5.84
N ILE A 37 -5.61 6.72 -4.83
CA ILE A 37 -4.18 7.02 -4.81
C ILE A 37 -3.46 5.68 -4.77
N SER A 38 -2.56 5.47 -5.72
CA SER A 38 -1.64 4.35 -5.72
C SER A 38 -0.28 4.80 -5.18
N PHE A 39 0.40 3.95 -4.43
CA PHE A 39 1.80 4.15 -4.08
C PHE A 39 2.57 2.85 -4.23
N SER A 40 3.88 2.91 -4.41
CA SER A 40 4.69 1.70 -4.52
C SER A 40 6.10 1.91 -3.98
N ARG A 41 6.70 0.81 -3.51
CA ARG A 41 8.08 0.78 -3.02
C ARG A 41 8.68 -0.62 -3.20
N PRO A 42 9.97 -0.73 -3.54
CA PRO A 42 10.68 -1.99 -3.47
C PRO A 42 10.81 -2.43 -2.00
N GLY A 43 10.48 -3.68 -1.70
CA GLY A 43 10.51 -4.17 -0.32
C GLY A 43 9.64 -5.39 -0.08
N ARG A 44 9.44 -5.69 1.20
CA ARG A 44 8.52 -6.75 1.65
C ARG A 44 7.19 -6.17 2.11
N LEU A 45 6.10 -6.90 1.88
CA LEU A 45 4.75 -6.50 2.28
C LEU A 45 4.68 -6.09 3.76
N GLU A 46 5.25 -6.91 4.64
CA GLU A 46 5.22 -6.71 6.08
C GLU A 46 5.96 -5.44 6.51
N SER A 47 7.10 -5.14 5.89
CA SER A 47 7.85 -3.92 6.15
C SER A 47 7.07 -2.69 5.71
N VAL A 48 6.53 -2.73 4.48
CA VAL A 48 5.73 -1.63 3.94
C VAL A 48 4.48 -1.41 4.80
N LEU A 49 3.77 -2.48 5.15
CA LEU A 49 2.58 -2.42 5.99
C LEU A 49 2.88 -1.75 7.35
N ALA A 50 3.97 -2.13 8.01
CA ALA A 50 4.37 -1.55 9.29
C ALA A 50 4.69 -0.04 9.18
N GLU A 51 5.25 0.40 8.04
CA GLU A 51 5.54 1.82 7.79
C GLU A 51 4.30 2.62 7.42
N VAL A 52 3.44 2.08 6.54
CA VAL A 52 2.31 2.84 5.99
C VAL A 52 1.11 2.86 6.93
N THR A 53 0.88 1.81 7.72
CA THR A 53 -0.25 1.71 8.65
C THR A 53 -0.40 2.95 9.54
N PRO A 54 0.63 3.36 10.33
CA PRO A 54 0.50 4.53 11.20
C PRO A 54 0.31 5.83 10.41
N LEU A 55 0.87 5.95 9.20
CA LEU A 55 0.71 7.15 8.36
C LEU A 55 -0.71 7.28 7.81
N VAL A 56 -1.26 6.17 7.34
CA VAL A 56 -2.60 6.07 6.77
C VAL A 56 -3.66 6.30 7.86
N GLU A 57 -3.48 5.71 9.04
CA GLU A 57 -4.34 5.98 10.21
C GLU A 57 -4.26 7.43 10.66
N LYS A 58 -3.05 8.00 10.73
CA LYS A 58 -2.84 9.42 11.11
C LYS A 58 -3.48 10.38 10.12
N ALA A 59 -3.44 10.07 8.83
CA ALA A 59 -4.11 10.84 7.79
C ALA A 59 -5.64 10.61 7.78
N GLY A 60 -6.13 9.66 8.59
CA GLY A 60 -7.53 9.41 8.88
C GLY A 60 -8.21 8.47 7.88
N TRP A 61 -7.47 7.54 7.30
CA TRP A 61 -7.99 6.36 6.64
C TRP A 61 -8.11 5.19 7.62
N ASP A 62 -9.12 4.35 7.42
CA ASP A 62 -9.26 3.08 8.11
C ASP A 62 -8.41 2.04 7.39
N VAL A 63 -7.25 1.73 7.94
CA VAL A 63 -6.31 0.75 7.36
C VAL A 63 -6.95 -0.64 7.19
N SER A 64 -7.88 -1.03 8.05
CA SER A 64 -8.50 -2.35 7.94
C SER A 64 -9.50 -2.46 6.79
N ARG A 65 -10.05 -1.34 6.32
CA ARG A 65 -11.12 -1.31 5.30
C ARG A 65 -10.73 -0.65 4.00
N GLU A 66 -9.83 0.33 4.07
CA GLU A 66 -9.49 1.22 2.95
C GLU A 66 -8.10 0.93 2.38
N LEU A 67 -7.17 0.38 3.17
CA LEU A 67 -5.82 0.08 2.69
C LEU A 67 -5.78 -1.28 1.98
N TYR A 68 -5.37 -1.24 0.72
CA TYR A 68 -4.97 -2.42 -0.03
C TYR A 68 -3.46 -2.37 -0.26
N LEU A 69 -2.75 -3.46 -0.03
CA LEU A 69 -1.35 -3.62 -0.44
C LEU A 69 -1.18 -4.94 -1.18
N GLU A 70 -0.34 -4.95 -2.20
CA GLU A 70 0.00 -6.13 -2.99
C GLU A 70 1.52 -6.19 -3.15
N GLU A 71 2.11 -7.32 -2.79
CA GLU A 71 3.50 -7.66 -3.03
C GLU A 71 3.59 -8.63 -4.19
N THR A 72 4.30 -8.19 -5.22
CA THR A 72 4.59 -8.99 -6.41
C THR A 72 5.98 -9.61 -6.28
N HIS A 73 6.03 -10.93 -6.38
CA HIS A 73 7.27 -11.69 -6.44
C HIS A 73 7.59 -12.00 -7.90
N PRO A 74 8.69 -11.49 -8.48
CA PRO A 74 9.06 -11.86 -9.85
C PRO A 74 9.59 -13.31 -9.95
N ASP A 75 10.13 -13.85 -8.86
CA ASP A 75 10.75 -15.19 -8.80
C ASP A 75 9.73 -16.32 -8.53
N LEU A 76 8.62 -15.97 -7.88
CA LEU A 76 7.56 -16.90 -7.53
C LEU A 76 6.30 -16.39 -8.22
N ALA A 77 5.59 -17.23 -8.98
CA ALA A 77 4.30 -16.85 -9.56
C ALA A 77 3.18 -16.61 -8.52
N GLY A 78 3.55 -16.40 -7.24
CA GLY A 78 2.66 -16.04 -6.14
C GLY A 78 2.71 -14.55 -5.82
N LYS A 79 1.67 -14.10 -5.14
CA LYS A 79 1.52 -12.72 -4.66
C LYS A 79 1.05 -12.72 -3.20
N SER A 80 1.52 -11.77 -2.42
CA SER A 80 0.99 -11.53 -1.07
C SER A 80 0.13 -10.27 -1.11
N VAL A 81 -1.09 -10.34 -0.59
CA VAL A 81 -2.04 -9.23 -0.60
C VAL A 81 -2.46 -8.93 0.82
N TYR A 82 -2.44 -7.66 1.22
CA TYR A 82 -3.09 -7.19 2.43
C TYR A 82 -4.41 -6.51 2.06
N GLU A 83 -5.51 -7.07 2.54
CA GLU A 83 -6.86 -6.54 2.35
C GLU A 83 -7.71 -6.90 3.58
N GLY A 84 -8.58 -5.99 4.02
CA GLY A 84 -9.53 -6.32 5.09
C GLY A 84 -8.89 -6.57 6.46
N GLY A 85 -7.69 -6.01 6.71
CA GLY A 85 -6.95 -6.26 7.95
C GLY A 85 -6.18 -7.58 8.00
N ARG A 86 -6.05 -8.30 6.87
CA ARG A 86 -5.41 -9.62 6.82
C ARG A 86 -4.46 -9.72 5.64
N VAL A 87 -3.37 -10.48 5.84
CA VAL A 87 -2.45 -10.85 4.76
C VAL A 87 -2.87 -12.18 4.15
N LEU A 88 -3.26 -12.16 2.88
CA LEU A 88 -3.59 -13.30 2.04
C LEU A 88 -2.37 -13.65 1.17
N ARG A 89 -1.91 -14.90 1.21
CA ARG A 89 -0.83 -15.37 0.33
C ARG A 89 -1.45 -16.22 -0.76
N LEU A 90 -1.39 -15.73 -2.00
CA LEU A 90 -1.94 -16.39 -3.17
C LEU A 90 -0.79 -17.06 -3.92
N TYR A 91 -0.72 -18.38 -3.83
CA TYR A 91 0.19 -19.20 -4.62
C TYR A 91 -0.60 -19.86 -5.76
N PRO A 92 -0.02 -19.99 -6.96
CA PRO A 92 -0.65 -20.78 -8.01
C PRO A 92 -0.71 -22.23 -7.52
N THR A 93 -1.92 -22.74 -7.33
CA THR A 93 -2.17 -24.17 -7.14
C THR A 93 -1.75 -24.90 -8.41
N HIS A 94 -0.78 -25.80 -8.25
CA HIS A 94 -0.19 -26.63 -9.28
C HIS A 94 -1.18 -27.66 -9.83
#